data_AF-A0A4R1WRA6-F1
#
_entry.id   AF-A0A4R1WRA6-F1
#
_cell.length_a   1.000
_cell.length_b   1.000
_cell.length_c   1.000
_cell.angle_alpha   90.00
_cell.angle_beta   90.00
_cell.angle_gamma   90.00
#
_symmetry.space_group_name_H-M   'P 1'
#
loop_
_entity.id
_entity.type
_entity.pdbx_description
1 polymer ?
#
loop_
_entity_poly.entity_id
_entity_poly.type
_entity_poly.pdbx_seq_one_letter_code
_entity_poly.pdbx_strand_id
1 'polypeptide(L)'
;MVIVAHNTSVNASSRQPPRVLGIFAHPDDETLCAGGTFAKYASAGAEVRVVSLTKGGAGQIRDASVATRATLRAVREKELDAAGKELGLTETRCLEYPDGGLSEIDSQILVELASELLSEIDPDVVITFGPDGFSGHPDHIAVGAAVTAACYERRSATSIRLFHCHPPRSRMLLRNRLAEWVVELATRFKGTKDFVRALWVFSREATALGYAGDFVNVEWFPSGSYLIEQGEAATMMYFLLSGQVEIRREGEDGRVRVVDRSGPGEFIGEEGIATGRPRNAHVVALDDVTSLTFLASDPVPIDGSAEQAQLVVTRSLPSGDQIDARVSTCIDVSDFVGHKIRAAAAHRSQYPIDPSMFADPILREMFGVEYFIQVLPERELHTSLLDE
;
A
#
# COMPACT_ATOMS: atom_id res chain seq x y z
N MET A 1 43.09 57.33 -14.49
CA MET A 1 41.76 56.88 -14.05
C MET A 1 41.74 55.37 -14.16
N VAL A 2 42.18 54.68 -13.10
CA VAL A 2 42.18 53.21 -13.01
C VAL A 2 40.92 52.85 -12.25
N ILE A 3 39.95 52.22 -12.92
CA ILE A 3 38.71 51.77 -12.30
C ILE A 3 39.02 50.44 -11.61
N VAL A 4 38.99 50.47 -10.28
CA VAL A 4 39.00 49.28 -9.42
C VAL A 4 37.64 48.61 -9.56
N ALA A 5 37.61 47.40 -10.12
CA ALA A 5 36.43 46.55 -10.09
C ALA A 5 36.38 45.84 -8.73
N HIS A 6 35.46 46.30 -7.88
CA HIS A 6 35.05 45.60 -6.66
C HIS A 6 33.82 44.75 -6.95
N ASN A 7 33.88 43.51 -6.43
CA ASN A 7 32.76 42.68 -5.96
C ASN A 7 31.79 42.14 -7.03
N THR A 8 31.23 40.94 -6.91
CA THR A 8 30.85 40.21 -5.70
C THR A 8 30.82 38.71 -6.02
N SER A 9 31.52 37.88 -5.24
CA SER A 9 31.23 36.45 -5.16
C SER A 9 29.86 36.28 -4.53
N VAL A 10 28.93 35.67 -5.25
CA VAL A 10 27.64 35.23 -4.69
C VAL A 10 27.94 34.14 -3.67
N ASN A 11 27.70 34.43 -2.39
CA ASN A 11 27.71 33.43 -1.32
C ASN A 11 26.70 32.34 -1.66
N ALA A 12 27.19 31.13 -1.91
CA ALA A 12 26.38 29.92 -1.81
C ALA A 12 25.98 29.78 -0.33
N SER A 13 24.81 30.31 0.01
CA SER A 13 24.16 30.07 1.30
C SER A 13 24.03 28.56 1.50
N SER A 14 24.77 28.03 2.48
CA SER A 14 24.64 26.66 2.96
C SER A 14 23.29 26.50 3.65
N ARG A 15 22.23 26.33 2.86
CA ARG A 15 20.90 26.02 3.40
C ARG A 15 21.00 24.62 4.03
N GLN A 16 20.68 24.52 5.32
CA GLN A 16 20.61 23.24 6.02
C GLN A 16 19.69 22.29 5.22
N PRO A 17 20.00 20.98 5.18
CA PRO A 17 19.16 20.01 4.48
C PRO A 17 17.73 20.06 5.03
N PRO A 18 16.69 20.00 4.19
CA PRO A 18 15.31 19.95 4.68
C PRO A 18 15.10 18.75 5.59
N ARG A 19 14.40 18.95 6.70
CA ARG A 19 14.09 17.88 7.68
C ARG A 19 12.65 17.41 7.51
N VAL A 20 12.48 16.13 7.24
CA VAL A 20 11.17 15.47 7.11
C VAL A 20 11.01 14.48 8.25
N LEU A 21 9.90 14.59 8.99
CA LEU A 21 9.58 13.71 10.11
C LEU A 21 8.28 12.94 9.85
N GLY A 22 8.36 11.62 9.84
CA GLY A 22 7.20 10.73 9.92
C GLY A 22 6.92 10.35 11.37
N ILE A 23 5.68 10.53 11.84
CA ILE A 23 5.24 10.05 13.16
C ILE A 23 4.04 9.11 12.97
N PHE A 24 4.23 7.84 13.33
CA PHE A 24 3.27 6.76 13.11
C PHE A 24 3.07 5.91 14.38
N ALA A 25 2.09 5.01 14.36
CA ALA A 25 1.76 4.20 15.53
C ALA A 25 2.66 2.96 15.62
N HIS A 26 2.85 2.23 14.50
CA HIS A 26 3.53 0.95 14.47
C HIS A 26 4.67 0.94 13.44
N PRO A 27 5.64 0.02 13.59
CA PRO A 27 6.58 -0.30 12.51
C PRO A 27 5.86 -0.94 11.33
N ASP A 28 6.01 -0.38 10.12
CA ASP A 28 5.39 -0.71 8.81
C ASP A 28 4.52 0.43 8.24
N ASP A 29 3.86 1.17 9.12
CA ASP A 29 3.01 2.32 8.78
C ASP A 29 3.77 3.33 7.91
N GLU A 30 5.06 3.56 8.19
CA GLU A 30 5.90 4.50 7.44
C GLU A 30 6.07 4.08 5.98
N THR A 31 6.24 2.77 5.75
CA THR A 31 6.48 2.19 4.44
C THR A 31 5.18 2.22 3.64
N LEU A 32 4.06 1.83 4.25
CA LEU A 32 2.76 1.81 3.60
C LEU A 32 2.30 3.23 3.24
N CYS A 33 2.32 4.14 4.22
CA CYS A 33 1.76 5.47 4.08
C CYS A 33 2.58 6.37 3.16
N ALA A 34 3.91 6.36 3.29
CA ALA A 34 4.77 7.38 2.69
C ALA A 34 6.17 6.89 2.28
N GLY A 35 6.39 5.58 2.20
CA GLY A 35 7.72 5.01 1.95
C GLY A 35 8.37 5.52 0.65
N GLY A 36 7.60 5.64 -0.43
CA GLY A 36 8.11 6.17 -1.69
C GLY A 36 8.50 7.65 -1.58
N THR A 37 7.69 8.43 -0.86
CA THR A 37 7.92 9.85 -0.61
C THR A 37 9.17 10.06 0.24
N PHE A 38 9.35 9.24 1.28
CA PHE A 38 10.56 9.27 2.10
C PHE A 38 11.80 8.94 1.28
N ALA A 39 11.78 7.86 0.49
CA ALA A 39 12.90 7.49 -0.38
C ALA A 39 13.23 8.59 -1.40
N LYS A 40 12.21 9.20 -1.99
CA LYS A 40 12.36 10.33 -2.90
C LYS A 40 13.08 11.50 -2.25
N TYR A 41 12.61 11.97 -1.10
CA TYR A 41 13.21 13.14 -0.45
C TYR A 41 14.57 12.84 0.18
N ALA A 42 14.79 11.63 0.72
CA ALA A 42 16.10 11.18 1.16
C ALA A 42 17.12 11.21 0.02
N SER A 43 16.75 10.68 -1.16
CA SER A 43 17.62 10.72 -2.35
C SER A 43 17.92 12.14 -2.84
N ALA A 44 17.04 13.10 -2.55
CA ALA A 44 17.21 14.52 -2.85
C ALA A 44 18.03 15.27 -1.77
N GLY A 45 18.53 14.57 -0.75
CA GLY A 45 19.38 15.12 0.31
C GLY A 45 18.65 15.68 1.53
N ALA A 46 17.35 15.37 1.69
CA ALA A 46 16.63 15.69 2.92
C ALA A 46 17.06 14.75 4.06
N GLU A 47 17.08 15.27 5.28
CA GLU A 47 17.17 14.44 6.49
C GLU A 47 15.79 13.89 6.80
N VAL A 48 15.58 12.59 6.59
CA VAL A 48 14.28 11.95 6.82
C VAL A 48 14.35 11.07 8.05
N ARG A 49 13.49 11.34 9.03
CA ARG A 49 13.40 10.57 10.28
C ARG A 49 12.01 10.00 10.46
N VAL A 50 11.91 8.82 11.03
CA VAL A 50 10.64 8.16 11.33
C VAL A 50 10.59 7.75 12.79
N VAL A 51 9.47 8.04 13.45
CA VAL A 51 9.17 7.60 14.81
C VAL A 51 7.89 6.77 14.80
N SER A 52 7.98 5.52 15.27
CA SER A 52 6.82 4.69 15.60
C SER A 52 6.58 4.74 17.11
N LEU A 53 5.36 5.07 17.55
CA LEU A 53 5.06 5.20 18.98
C LEU A 53 5.09 3.86 19.72
N THR A 54 4.91 2.76 19.01
CA THR A 54 4.93 1.41 19.59
C THR A 54 6.01 0.55 18.92
N LYS A 55 6.20 -0.67 19.46
CA LYS A 55 7.02 -1.72 18.86
C LYS A 55 6.22 -2.79 18.11
N GLY A 56 4.93 -2.57 17.84
CA GLY A 56 4.08 -3.53 17.12
C GLY A 56 3.96 -4.91 17.79
N GLY A 57 4.02 -4.96 19.12
CA GLY A 57 4.13 -6.20 19.88
C GLY A 57 2.84 -7.04 19.96
N ALA A 58 1.69 -6.50 19.59
CA ALA A 58 0.38 -7.14 19.58
C ALA A 58 -0.03 -7.63 18.18
N GLY A 59 0.60 -7.11 17.12
CA GLY A 59 0.36 -7.50 15.73
C GLY A 59 0.51 -9.00 15.42
N GLN A 60 -0.01 -9.42 14.26
CA GLN A 60 0.08 -10.80 13.77
C GLN A 60 1.52 -11.12 13.32
N ILE A 61 1.93 -12.38 13.53
CA ILE A 61 3.20 -12.92 12.98
C ILE A 61 2.85 -13.75 11.75
N ARG A 62 3.17 -13.24 10.56
CA ARG A 62 2.88 -13.90 9.27
C ARG A 62 3.96 -14.88 8.84
N ASP A 63 5.20 -14.68 9.30
CA ASP A 63 6.30 -15.63 9.16
C ASP A 63 6.74 -16.14 10.55
N ALA A 64 6.30 -17.33 10.90
CA ALA A 64 6.63 -17.95 12.19
C ALA A 64 8.13 -18.28 12.34
N SER A 65 8.92 -18.21 11.26
CA SER A 65 10.37 -18.44 11.33
C SER A 65 11.16 -17.25 11.85
N VAL A 66 10.59 -16.04 11.85
CA VAL A 66 11.32 -14.81 12.20
C VAL A 66 11.03 -14.29 13.61
N ALA A 67 9.88 -14.62 14.18
CA ALA A 67 9.48 -14.09 15.49
C ALA A 67 8.54 -15.02 16.27
N THR A 68 8.49 -14.79 17.58
CA THR A 68 7.51 -15.32 18.53
C THR A 68 6.85 -14.15 19.25
N ARG A 69 5.71 -14.36 19.94
CA ARG A 69 5.04 -13.28 20.70
C ARG A 69 5.99 -12.58 21.68
N ALA A 70 6.91 -13.32 22.31
CA ALA A 70 7.89 -12.76 23.25
C ALA A 70 9.01 -11.95 22.58
N THR A 71 9.34 -12.25 21.32
CA THR A 71 10.47 -11.61 20.60
C THR A 71 10.00 -10.53 19.61
N LEU A 72 8.70 -10.49 19.28
CA LEU A 72 8.14 -9.67 18.21
C LEU A 72 8.51 -8.19 18.30
N ARG A 73 8.46 -7.59 19.50
CA ARG A 73 8.81 -6.17 19.71
C ARG A 73 10.23 -5.84 19.26
N ALA A 74 11.19 -6.70 19.64
CA ALA A 74 12.59 -6.52 19.29
C ALA A 74 12.88 -6.87 17.81
N VAL A 75 12.09 -7.77 17.22
CA VAL A 75 12.15 -8.07 15.79
C VAL A 75 11.66 -6.87 14.99
N ARG A 76 10.45 -6.35 15.28
CA ARG A 76 9.87 -5.23 14.53
C ARG A 76 10.66 -3.92 14.63
N GLU A 77 11.33 -3.68 15.75
CA GLU A 77 12.27 -2.55 15.87
C GLU A 77 13.45 -2.68 14.89
N LYS A 78 13.99 -3.90 14.71
CA LYS A 78 15.04 -4.17 13.71
C LYS A 78 14.50 -4.16 12.29
N GLU A 79 13.27 -4.60 12.08
CA GLU A 79 12.60 -4.53 10.78
C GLU A 79 12.39 -3.08 10.35
N LEU A 80 12.01 -2.18 11.27
CA LEU A 80 11.93 -0.74 10.99
C LEU A 80 13.28 -0.15 10.60
N ASP A 81 14.36 -0.47 11.31
CA ASP A 81 15.71 -0.01 10.96
C ASP A 81 16.16 -0.54 9.60
N ALA A 82 15.85 -1.80 9.28
CA ALA A 82 16.14 -2.39 7.98
C ALA A 82 15.32 -1.74 6.85
N ALA A 83 14.03 -1.50 7.06
CA ALA A 83 13.18 -0.76 6.14
C ALA A 83 13.69 0.66 5.95
N GLY A 84 14.09 1.34 7.03
CA GLY A 84 14.66 2.67 6.99
C GLY A 84 15.91 2.77 6.12
N LYS A 85 16.79 1.75 6.15
CA LYS A 85 17.96 1.68 5.26
C LYS A 85 17.58 1.55 3.79
N GLU A 86 16.57 0.74 3.47
CA GLU A 86 16.07 0.60 2.10
C GLU A 86 15.46 1.91 1.58
N LEU A 87 14.82 2.70 2.46
CA LEU A 87 14.25 4.01 2.15
C LEU A 87 15.26 5.16 2.23
N GLY A 88 16.48 4.94 2.72
CA GLY A 88 17.48 6.00 2.91
C GLY A 88 17.19 6.95 4.07
N LEU A 89 16.44 6.52 5.08
CA LEU A 89 16.15 7.31 6.28
C LEU A 89 17.43 7.60 7.07
N THR A 90 17.54 8.81 7.60
CA THR A 90 18.62 9.23 8.50
C THR A 90 18.51 8.53 9.85
N GLU A 91 17.28 8.36 10.36
CA GLU A 91 17.03 7.77 11.67
C GLU A 91 15.64 7.13 11.74
N THR A 92 15.56 6.00 12.44
CA THR A 92 14.30 5.37 12.82
C THR A 92 14.26 5.12 14.32
N ARG A 93 13.12 5.36 14.97
CA ARG A 93 12.97 5.15 16.41
C ARG A 93 11.63 4.52 16.73
N CYS A 94 11.63 3.48 17.57
CA CYS A 94 10.42 2.98 18.21
C CYS A 94 10.34 3.49 19.65
N LEU A 95 9.14 3.85 20.11
CA LEU A 95 8.86 4.15 21.51
C LEU A 95 8.17 2.94 22.18
N GLU A 96 8.07 2.99 23.52
CA GLU A 96 7.66 1.85 24.34
C GLU A 96 6.14 1.84 24.67
N TYR A 97 5.32 2.57 23.93
CA TYR A 97 3.88 2.61 24.17
C TYR A 97 3.17 1.29 23.77
N PRO A 98 1.99 0.99 24.37
CA PRO A 98 1.25 -0.22 24.08
C PRO A 98 0.65 -0.22 22.66
N ASP A 99 0.98 -1.26 21.89
CA ASP A 99 0.36 -1.58 20.60
C ASP A 99 -1.09 -2.04 20.79
N GLY A 100 -2.03 -1.40 20.10
CA GLY A 100 -3.48 -1.56 20.25
C GLY A 100 -4.07 -0.79 21.43
N GLY A 101 -3.30 0.09 22.06
CA GLY A 101 -3.71 0.80 23.29
C GLY A 101 -3.41 2.29 23.29
N LEU A 102 -2.97 2.88 22.17
CA LEU A 102 -2.72 4.32 22.10
C LEU A 102 -4.01 5.12 22.22
N SER A 103 -5.14 4.61 21.72
CA SER A 103 -6.45 5.26 21.87
C SER A 103 -6.93 5.39 23.31
N GLU A 104 -6.40 4.56 24.21
CA GLU A 104 -6.77 4.55 25.63
C GLU A 104 -5.88 5.46 26.48
N ILE A 105 -4.83 6.04 25.88
CA ILE A 105 -3.95 6.99 26.54
C ILE A 105 -4.61 8.37 26.50
N ASP A 106 -4.49 9.12 27.59
CA ASP A 106 -4.92 10.52 27.63
C ASP A 106 -4.31 11.29 26.45
N SER A 107 -5.16 11.91 25.64
CA SER A 107 -4.74 12.61 24.43
C SER A 107 -3.71 13.70 24.72
N GLN A 108 -3.76 14.34 25.89
CA GLN A 108 -2.81 15.37 26.28
C GLN A 108 -1.39 14.81 26.42
N ILE A 109 -1.25 13.57 26.92
CA ILE A 109 0.07 12.90 27.02
C ILE A 109 0.65 12.66 25.63
N LEU A 110 -0.18 12.24 24.68
CA LEU A 110 0.27 12.02 23.30
C LEU A 110 0.61 13.34 22.59
N VAL A 111 -0.13 14.42 22.87
CA VAL A 111 0.17 15.77 22.34
C VAL A 111 1.49 16.29 22.91
N GLU A 112 1.73 16.14 24.20
CA GLU A 112 2.98 16.52 24.85
C GLU A 112 4.17 15.76 24.25
N LEU A 113 4.03 14.44 24.09
CA LEU A 113 5.03 13.60 23.42
C LEU A 113 5.32 14.09 21.99
N ALA A 114 4.29 14.34 21.20
CA ALA A 114 4.47 14.84 19.83
C ALA A 114 5.16 16.21 19.84
N SER A 115 4.79 17.11 20.75
CA SER A 115 5.43 18.41 20.95
C SER A 115 6.91 18.29 21.34
N GLU A 116 7.29 17.31 22.16
CA GLU A 116 8.69 17.00 22.48
C GLU A 116 9.47 16.56 21.25
N LEU A 117 8.92 15.63 20.45
CA LEU A 117 9.55 15.17 19.19
C LEU A 117 9.73 16.33 18.19
N LEU A 118 8.72 17.20 18.07
CA LEU A 118 8.80 18.40 17.22
C LEU A 118 9.85 19.39 17.73
N SER A 119 10.05 19.53 19.05
CA SER A 119 11.14 20.33 19.62
C SER A 119 12.52 19.73 19.38
N GLU A 120 12.64 18.42 19.55
CA GLU A 120 13.91 17.69 19.41
C GLU A 120 14.42 17.73 17.97
N ILE A 121 13.53 17.51 17.01
CA ILE A 121 13.87 17.32 15.59
C ILE A 121 13.78 18.64 14.81
N ASP A 122 12.87 19.53 15.23
CA ASP A 122 12.56 20.83 14.59
C ASP A 122 12.29 20.67 13.07
N PRO A 123 11.34 19.82 12.65
CA PRO A 123 11.16 19.45 11.25
C PRO A 123 10.59 20.58 10.38
N ASP A 124 10.94 20.59 9.09
CA ASP A 124 10.30 21.46 8.08
C ASP A 124 8.98 20.86 7.58
N VAL A 125 8.89 19.53 7.58
CA VAL A 125 7.73 18.75 7.11
C VAL A 125 7.42 17.64 8.11
N VAL A 126 6.15 17.51 8.46
CA VAL A 126 5.62 16.43 9.29
C VAL A 126 4.62 15.62 8.47
N ILE A 127 4.75 14.30 8.49
CA ILE A 127 3.84 13.34 7.84
C ILE A 127 3.27 12.42 8.93
N THR A 128 1.95 12.28 8.98
CA THR A 128 1.25 11.42 9.95
C THR A 128 -0.14 11.02 9.40
N PHE A 129 -0.98 10.36 10.21
CA PHE A 129 -2.32 9.96 9.82
C PHE A 129 -3.33 11.11 9.78
N GLY A 130 -4.32 10.99 8.91
CA GLY A 130 -5.51 11.83 8.92
C GLY A 130 -6.53 11.42 9.99
N PRO A 131 -7.68 12.12 10.07
CA PRO A 131 -8.75 11.80 11.02
C PRO A 131 -9.36 10.40 10.87
N ASP A 132 -9.23 9.80 9.69
CA ASP A 132 -9.63 8.43 9.37
C ASP A 132 -8.56 7.40 9.78
N GLY A 133 -7.39 7.84 10.23
CA GLY A 133 -6.30 6.95 10.63
C GLY A 133 -5.67 6.18 9.48
N PHE A 134 -5.91 6.55 8.21
CA PHE A 134 -5.50 5.79 7.00
C PHE A 134 -6.16 4.40 6.84
N SER A 135 -6.10 3.55 7.87
CA SER A 135 -6.70 2.19 7.90
C SER A 135 -7.99 2.10 8.73
N GLY A 136 -8.34 3.14 9.49
CA GLY A 136 -9.41 3.10 10.50
C GLY A 136 -8.99 2.56 11.87
N HIS A 137 -7.73 2.17 12.06
CA HIS A 137 -7.24 1.66 13.34
C HIS A 137 -7.27 2.74 14.44
N PRO A 138 -7.79 2.46 15.66
CA PRO A 138 -7.88 3.44 16.74
C PRO A 138 -6.54 4.11 17.10
N ASP A 139 -5.45 3.34 17.14
CA ASP A 139 -4.11 3.90 17.38
C ASP A 139 -3.68 4.89 16.30
N HIS A 140 -3.98 4.62 15.02
CA HIS A 140 -3.65 5.55 13.94
C HIS A 140 -4.40 6.88 14.10
N ILE A 141 -5.69 6.81 14.45
CA ILE A 141 -6.52 7.99 14.71
C ILE A 141 -5.96 8.80 15.89
N ALA A 142 -5.60 8.12 17.00
CA ALA A 142 -5.04 8.76 18.19
C ALA A 142 -3.71 9.47 17.90
N VAL A 143 -2.79 8.80 17.18
CA VAL A 143 -1.51 9.42 16.78
C VAL A 143 -1.72 10.60 15.84
N GLY A 144 -2.55 10.42 14.80
CA GLY A 144 -2.85 11.50 13.85
C GLY A 144 -3.43 12.73 14.54
N ALA A 145 -4.38 12.55 15.45
CA ALA A 145 -4.97 13.64 16.23
C ALA A 145 -3.93 14.35 17.12
N ALA A 146 -3.10 13.60 17.85
CA ALA A 146 -2.10 14.15 18.74
C ALA A 146 -1.01 14.95 18.00
N VAL A 147 -0.47 14.40 16.92
CA VAL A 147 0.54 15.07 16.09
C VAL A 147 -0.03 16.34 15.45
N THR A 148 -1.29 16.28 15.01
CA THR A 148 -1.98 17.45 14.44
C THR A 148 -2.11 18.58 15.45
N ALA A 149 -2.60 18.26 16.66
CA ALA A 149 -2.72 19.24 17.73
C ALA A 149 -1.37 19.87 18.11
N ALA A 150 -0.32 19.05 18.27
CA ALA A 150 1.03 19.52 18.56
C ALA A 150 1.59 20.46 17.46
N CYS A 151 1.35 20.15 16.19
CA CYS A 151 1.74 21.05 15.10
C CYS A 151 0.97 22.39 15.14
N TYR A 152 -0.33 22.35 15.45
CA TYR A 152 -1.14 23.56 15.60
C TYR A 152 -0.68 24.46 16.75
N GLU A 153 -0.20 23.89 17.85
CA GLU A 153 0.35 24.65 18.98
C GLU A 153 1.65 25.39 18.61
N ARG A 154 2.42 24.86 17.66
CA ARG A 154 3.72 25.41 17.23
C ARG A 154 3.66 26.28 15.98
N ARG A 155 2.51 26.40 15.34
CA ARG A 155 2.36 27.09 14.03
C ARG A 155 2.77 28.56 14.04
N SER A 156 2.72 29.23 15.18
CA SER A 156 3.15 30.63 15.33
C SER A 156 4.66 30.78 15.51
N ALA A 157 5.34 29.72 15.96
CA ALA A 157 6.77 29.71 16.26
C ALA A 157 7.62 29.13 15.13
N THR A 158 7.02 28.35 14.22
CA THR A 158 7.72 27.58 13.19
C THR A 158 6.95 27.58 11.87
N SER A 159 7.66 27.45 10.75
CA SER A 159 7.07 27.27 9.41
C SER A 159 6.82 25.80 9.08
N ILE A 160 6.31 25.01 10.05
CA ILE A 160 6.02 23.59 9.87
C ILE A 160 4.96 23.40 8.77
N ARG A 161 5.22 22.46 7.87
CA ARG A 161 4.21 21.94 6.94
C ARG A 161 3.75 20.57 7.40
N LEU A 162 2.45 20.41 7.66
CA LEU A 162 1.86 19.15 8.10
C LEU A 162 1.07 18.53 6.96
N PHE A 163 1.32 17.25 6.72
CA PHE A 163 0.61 16.44 5.74
C PHE A 163 0.03 15.19 6.41
N HIS A 164 -1.25 14.95 6.16
CA HIS A 164 -1.92 13.70 6.50
C HIS A 164 -1.84 12.74 5.33
N CYS A 165 -1.37 11.52 5.57
CA CYS A 165 -1.40 10.43 4.61
C CYS A 165 -2.86 10.09 4.27
N HIS A 166 -3.11 9.79 3.01
CA HIS A 166 -4.42 9.34 2.55
C HIS A 166 -4.26 8.07 1.71
N PRO A 167 -5.08 7.04 1.93
CA PRO A 167 -4.98 5.81 1.16
C PRO A 167 -5.23 6.09 -0.32
N PRO A 168 -4.57 5.34 -1.21
CA PRO A 168 -4.90 5.37 -2.62
C PRO A 168 -6.33 4.88 -2.85
N ARG A 169 -6.89 5.25 -4.00
CA ARG A 169 -8.17 4.73 -4.48
C ARG A 169 -8.04 4.31 -5.93
N SER A 170 -7.18 3.32 -6.12
CA SER A 170 -6.88 2.76 -7.43
C SER A 170 -8.09 1.99 -7.95
N ARG A 171 -8.49 2.28 -9.20
CA ARG A 171 -9.40 1.41 -9.96
C ARG A 171 -8.66 0.32 -10.72
N MET A 172 -7.33 0.24 -10.56
CA MET A 172 -6.54 -0.82 -11.17
C MET A 172 -7.03 -2.18 -10.67
N LEU A 173 -7.30 -3.08 -11.61
CA LEU A 173 -7.59 -4.47 -11.33
C LEU A 173 -6.30 -5.29 -11.48
N LEU A 174 -5.75 -5.74 -10.36
CA LEU A 174 -4.67 -6.71 -10.25
C LEU A 174 -4.95 -7.95 -11.10
N ARG A 175 -6.21 -8.40 -11.18
CA ARG A 175 -6.64 -9.47 -12.10
C ARG A 175 -6.24 -9.18 -13.54
N ASN A 176 -6.50 -7.97 -14.03
CA ASN A 176 -6.20 -7.63 -15.43
C ASN A 176 -4.69 -7.61 -15.64
N ARG A 177 -3.93 -7.00 -14.71
CA ARG A 177 -2.47 -6.93 -14.80
C ARG A 177 -1.79 -8.29 -14.67
N LEU A 178 -2.27 -9.15 -13.77
CA LEU A 178 -1.79 -10.52 -13.66
C LEU A 178 -2.14 -11.32 -14.90
N ALA A 179 -3.33 -11.14 -15.47
CA ALA A 179 -3.71 -11.84 -16.70
C ALA A 179 -2.82 -11.44 -17.87
N GLU A 180 -2.63 -10.14 -18.10
CA GLU A 180 -1.72 -9.59 -19.11
C GLU A 180 -0.30 -10.13 -18.91
N TRP A 181 0.23 -10.06 -17.69
CA TRP A 181 1.56 -10.57 -17.37
C TRP A 181 1.70 -12.06 -17.64
N VAL A 182 0.74 -12.89 -17.21
CA VAL A 182 0.83 -14.35 -17.34
C VAL A 182 0.79 -14.78 -18.81
N VAL A 183 -0.03 -14.14 -19.66
CA VAL A 183 -0.10 -14.49 -21.09
C VAL A 183 1.11 -14.05 -21.89
N GLU A 184 1.88 -13.08 -21.40
CA GLU A 184 3.14 -12.62 -22.01
C GLU A 184 4.34 -13.52 -21.71
N LEU A 185 4.23 -14.42 -20.71
CA LEU A 185 5.33 -15.31 -20.35
C LEU A 185 5.59 -16.34 -21.45
N ALA A 186 6.87 -16.47 -21.84
CA ALA A 186 7.30 -17.46 -22.82
C ALA A 186 7.10 -18.92 -22.36
N THR A 187 7.05 -19.13 -21.05
CA THR A 187 6.82 -20.42 -20.41
C THR A 187 5.67 -20.32 -19.43
N ARG A 188 4.92 -21.41 -19.30
CA ARG A 188 3.81 -21.52 -18.34
C ARG A 188 4.26 -21.16 -16.93
N PHE A 189 3.54 -20.23 -16.30
CA PHE A 189 3.84 -19.77 -14.95
C PHE A 189 3.61 -20.88 -13.92
N LYS A 190 4.53 -21.01 -12.97
CA LYS A 190 4.37 -21.87 -11.80
C LYS A 190 4.97 -21.22 -10.56
N GLY A 191 4.11 -20.74 -9.68
CA GLY A 191 4.47 -20.09 -8.43
C GLY A 191 5.15 -21.03 -7.44
N THR A 192 6.14 -20.51 -6.72
CA THR A 192 6.76 -21.18 -5.57
C THR A 192 5.85 -21.12 -4.35
N LYS A 193 6.13 -21.89 -3.29
CA LYS A 193 5.40 -21.79 -2.01
C LYS A 193 5.47 -20.38 -1.42
N ASP A 194 6.59 -19.70 -1.59
CA ASP A 194 6.78 -18.34 -1.09
C ASP A 194 6.00 -17.33 -1.92
N PHE A 195 5.95 -17.49 -3.25
CA PHE A 195 5.07 -16.70 -4.11
C PHE A 195 3.59 -16.86 -3.72
N VAL A 196 3.14 -18.09 -3.46
CA VAL A 196 1.74 -18.37 -3.05
C VAL A 196 1.39 -17.63 -1.76
N ARG A 197 2.27 -17.70 -0.75
CA ARG A 197 2.09 -17.01 0.53
C ARG A 197 2.08 -15.49 0.35
N ALA A 198 3.05 -14.99 -0.40
CA ALA A 198 3.21 -13.56 -0.67
C ALA A 198 1.99 -13.02 -1.42
N LEU A 199 1.53 -13.70 -2.48
CA LEU A 199 0.35 -13.30 -3.26
C LEU A 199 -0.90 -13.23 -2.38
N TRP A 200 -1.13 -14.23 -1.52
CA TRP A 200 -2.29 -14.23 -0.62
C TRP A 200 -2.30 -13.05 0.36
N VAL A 201 -1.15 -12.76 0.99
CA VAL A 201 -1.04 -11.62 1.89
C VAL A 201 -1.22 -10.32 1.10
N PHE A 202 -0.43 -10.16 0.05
CA PHE A 202 -0.36 -8.94 -0.73
C PHE A 202 -1.70 -8.57 -1.36
N SER A 203 -2.40 -9.52 -1.97
CA SER A 203 -3.64 -9.23 -2.68
C SER A 203 -4.74 -8.73 -1.74
N ARG A 204 -4.81 -9.27 -0.52
CA ARG A 204 -5.80 -8.84 0.49
C ARG A 204 -5.48 -7.45 1.04
N GLU A 205 -4.22 -7.20 1.37
CA GLU A 205 -3.78 -5.91 1.91
C GLU A 205 -3.90 -4.80 0.88
N ALA A 206 -3.52 -5.08 -0.38
CA ALA A 206 -3.65 -4.11 -1.47
C ALA A 206 -5.10 -3.68 -1.70
N THR A 207 -6.05 -4.63 -1.68
CA THR A 207 -7.48 -4.31 -1.77
C THR A 207 -7.95 -3.53 -0.53
N ALA A 208 -7.64 -3.99 0.68
CA ALA A 208 -8.09 -3.38 1.92
C ALA A 208 -7.63 -1.92 2.06
N LEU A 209 -6.43 -1.62 1.59
CA LEU A 209 -5.84 -0.27 1.61
C LEU A 209 -6.10 0.54 0.33
N GLY A 210 -6.87 0.02 -0.63
CA GLY A 210 -7.27 0.74 -1.85
C GLY A 210 -6.21 0.86 -2.95
N TYR A 211 -5.11 0.08 -2.86
CA TYR A 211 -4.08 -0.02 -3.91
C TYR A 211 -4.55 -0.83 -5.13
N ALA A 212 -5.56 -1.69 -4.95
CA ALA A 212 -6.19 -2.45 -6.01
C ALA A 212 -7.72 -2.47 -5.82
N GLY A 213 -8.46 -2.51 -6.92
CA GLY A 213 -9.92 -2.56 -6.93
C GLY A 213 -10.51 -3.96 -6.95
N ASP A 214 -9.68 -5.01 -6.92
CA ASP A 214 -10.14 -6.39 -7.00
C ASP A 214 -10.78 -6.86 -5.71
N PHE A 215 -11.73 -7.77 -5.86
CA PHE A 215 -12.26 -8.58 -4.77
C PHE A 215 -11.55 -9.93 -4.83
N VAL A 216 -10.85 -10.29 -3.76
CA VAL A 216 -10.05 -11.51 -3.70
C VAL A 216 -10.59 -12.45 -2.64
N ASN A 217 -11.07 -13.61 -3.09
CA ASN A 217 -11.70 -14.63 -2.24
C ASN A 217 -10.90 -15.93 -2.26
N VAL A 218 -11.07 -16.73 -1.20
CA VAL A 218 -10.64 -18.13 -1.19
C VAL A 218 -11.86 -18.99 -1.49
N GLU A 219 -11.82 -19.72 -2.58
CA GLU A 219 -12.93 -20.59 -3.00
C GLU A 219 -12.52 -22.07 -2.93
N TRP A 220 -13.50 -22.93 -2.65
CA TRP A 220 -13.33 -24.37 -2.61
C TRP A 220 -14.32 -25.05 -3.56
N PHE A 221 -13.81 -25.96 -4.38
CA PHE A 221 -14.54 -26.66 -5.41
C PHE A 221 -14.43 -28.17 -5.19
N PRO A 222 -15.54 -28.91 -4.97
CA PRO A 222 -15.49 -30.36 -4.85
C PRO A 222 -15.13 -31.02 -6.17
N SER A 223 -14.50 -32.19 -6.10
CA SER A 223 -14.20 -33.03 -7.27
C SER A 223 -15.39 -33.15 -8.22
N GLY A 224 -15.15 -32.94 -9.51
CA GLY A 224 -16.14 -33.02 -10.58
C GLY A 224 -16.92 -31.73 -10.85
N SER A 225 -16.74 -30.68 -10.05
CA SER A 225 -17.38 -29.38 -10.30
C SER A 225 -16.68 -28.57 -11.39
N TYR A 226 -17.43 -27.68 -12.05
CA TYR A 226 -16.87 -26.69 -12.96
C TYR A 226 -16.36 -25.48 -12.17
N LEU A 227 -15.17 -25.01 -12.51
CA LEU A 227 -14.67 -23.69 -12.15
C LEU A 227 -14.98 -22.67 -13.25
N ILE A 228 -14.98 -23.13 -14.49
CA ILE A 228 -15.21 -22.33 -15.70
C ILE A 228 -16.03 -23.18 -16.66
N GLU A 229 -17.10 -22.60 -17.22
CA GLU A 229 -17.82 -23.18 -18.35
C GLU A 229 -17.39 -22.53 -19.67
N GLN A 230 -17.13 -23.33 -20.70
CA GLN A 230 -16.80 -22.84 -22.04
C GLN A 230 -17.92 -21.93 -22.56
N GLY A 231 -17.55 -20.75 -23.07
CA GLY A 231 -18.48 -19.77 -23.62
C GLY A 231 -19.05 -18.76 -22.63
N GLU A 232 -18.87 -18.94 -21.31
CA GLU A 232 -19.26 -17.89 -20.35
C GLU A 232 -18.37 -16.64 -20.53
N ALA A 233 -18.83 -15.50 -20.01
CA ALA A 233 -18.04 -14.28 -19.98
C ALA A 233 -16.85 -14.42 -19.02
N ALA A 234 -15.67 -13.97 -19.42
CA ALA A 234 -14.49 -13.98 -18.56
C ALA A 234 -14.57 -12.84 -17.53
N THR A 235 -15.09 -13.14 -16.34
CA THR A 235 -15.30 -12.16 -15.25
C THR A 235 -14.40 -12.40 -14.04
N MET A 236 -13.65 -13.50 -14.02
CA MET A 236 -12.76 -13.86 -12.91
C MET A 236 -11.57 -14.68 -13.41
N MET A 237 -10.49 -14.71 -12.64
CA MET A 237 -9.40 -15.66 -12.83
C MET A 237 -9.05 -16.32 -11.50
N TYR A 238 -8.44 -17.49 -11.59
CA TYR A 238 -8.12 -18.32 -10.45
C TYR A 238 -6.61 -18.51 -10.34
N PHE A 239 -6.11 -18.56 -9.12
CA PHE A 239 -4.79 -19.05 -8.80
C PHE A 239 -4.94 -20.28 -7.90
N LEU A 240 -4.50 -21.45 -8.38
CA LEU A 240 -4.73 -22.71 -7.70
C LEU A 240 -3.81 -22.85 -6.48
N LEU A 241 -4.39 -23.00 -5.29
CA LEU A 241 -3.67 -23.22 -4.03
C LEU A 241 -3.50 -24.71 -3.71
N SER A 242 -4.49 -25.52 -4.06
CA SER A 242 -4.48 -26.98 -3.90
C SER A 242 -5.39 -27.66 -4.92
N GLY A 243 -5.23 -28.98 -5.09
CA GLY A 243 -5.98 -29.78 -6.04
C GLY A 243 -5.49 -29.68 -7.49
N GLN A 244 -6.16 -30.38 -8.40
CA GLN A 244 -5.89 -30.44 -9.84
C GLN A 244 -7.17 -30.16 -10.62
N VAL A 245 -7.00 -29.50 -11.77
CA VAL A 245 -8.08 -29.27 -12.73
C VAL A 245 -7.73 -29.84 -14.10
N GLU A 246 -8.76 -30.19 -14.85
CA GLU A 246 -8.68 -30.60 -16.23
C GLU A 246 -9.32 -29.54 -17.11
N ILE A 247 -8.58 -29.08 -18.11
CA ILE A 247 -9.05 -28.11 -19.09
C ILE A 247 -9.58 -28.90 -20.28
N ARG A 248 -10.85 -28.69 -20.60
CA ARG A 248 -11.58 -29.47 -21.61
C ARG A 248 -12.17 -28.55 -22.66
N ARG A 249 -11.95 -28.85 -23.93
CA ARG A 249 -12.57 -28.11 -25.04
C ARG A 249 -13.67 -28.94 -25.68
N GLU A 250 -14.84 -28.34 -25.77
CA GLU A 250 -15.99 -28.88 -26.48
C GLU A 250 -15.99 -28.37 -27.92
N GLY A 251 -15.97 -29.30 -28.88
CA GLY A 251 -16.09 -28.98 -30.30
C GLY A 251 -17.54 -28.77 -30.73
N GLU A 252 -17.75 -28.24 -31.94
CA GLU A 252 -19.09 -28.07 -32.54
C GLU A 252 -19.85 -29.39 -32.70
N ASP A 253 -19.14 -30.53 -32.69
CA ASP A 253 -19.70 -31.88 -32.72
C ASP A 253 -20.21 -32.39 -31.36
N GLY A 254 -20.15 -31.54 -30.31
CA GLY A 254 -20.49 -31.88 -28.94
C GLY A 254 -19.47 -32.80 -28.25
N ARG A 255 -18.32 -33.06 -28.89
CA ARG A 255 -17.27 -33.90 -28.27
C ARG A 255 -16.37 -33.06 -27.40
N VAL A 256 -16.24 -33.48 -26.16
CA VAL A 256 -15.34 -32.89 -25.17
C VAL A 256 -13.99 -33.60 -25.23
N ARG A 257 -12.91 -32.82 -25.40
CA ARG A 257 -11.53 -33.31 -25.40
C ARG A 257 -10.74 -32.64 -24.29
N VAL A 258 -9.93 -33.41 -23.57
CA VAL A 258 -8.96 -32.85 -22.64
C VAL A 258 -7.86 -32.18 -23.44
N VAL A 259 -7.63 -30.89 -23.18
CA VAL A 259 -6.57 -30.11 -23.84
C VAL A 259 -5.36 -29.93 -22.95
N ASP A 260 -5.55 -29.84 -21.63
CA ASP A 260 -4.48 -29.60 -20.67
C ASP A 260 -4.93 -29.94 -19.24
N ARG A 261 -3.99 -29.91 -18.29
CA ARG A 261 -4.23 -30.04 -16.85
C ARG A 261 -3.43 -28.99 -16.09
N SER A 262 -3.96 -28.56 -14.95
CA SER A 262 -3.28 -27.57 -14.11
C SER A 262 -3.42 -27.89 -12.63
N GLY A 263 -2.47 -27.40 -11.84
CA GLY A 263 -2.39 -27.67 -10.42
C GLY A 263 -1.84 -26.50 -9.61
N PRO A 264 -1.39 -26.75 -8.36
CA PRO A 264 -1.04 -25.70 -7.43
C PRO A 264 0.11 -24.82 -7.95
N GLY A 265 -0.05 -23.51 -7.76
CA GLY A 265 0.89 -22.50 -8.22
C GLY A 265 0.61 -21.98 -9.63
N GLU A 266 -0.46 -22.41 -10.29
CA GLU A 266 -0.78 -22.03 -11.66
C GLU A 266 -2.04 -21.15 -11.72
N PHE A 267 -2.06 -20.22 -12.68
CA PHE A 267 -3.24 -19.42 -12.98
C PHE A 267 -4.15 -20.14 -13.98
N ILE A 268 -5.45 -19.86 -13.88
CA ILE A 268 -6.47 -20.36 -14.79
C ILE A 268 -7.48 -19.26 -15.14
N GLY A 269 -7.84 -19.21 -16.41
CA GLY A 269 -8.86 -18.30 -16.93
C GLY A 269 -8.31 -16.92 -17.30
N GLU A 270 -7.00 -16.72 -17.20
CA GLU A 270 -6.27 -15.51 -17.54
C GLU A 270 -6.43 -15.11 -19.01
N GLU A 271 -6.43 -16.07 -19.95
CA GLU A 271 -6.53 -15.77 -21.39
C GLU A 271 -7.82 -15.02 -21.74
N GLY A 272 -8.95 -15.42 -21.16
CA GLY A 272 -10.23 -14.75 -21.37
C GLY A 272 -10.22 -13.31 -20.83
N ILE A 273 -9.56 -13.08 -19.69
CA ILE A 273 -9.41 -11.74 -19.09
C ILE A 273 -8.52 -10.87 -19.98
N ALA A 274 -7.33 -11.35 -20.35
CA ALA A 274 -6.36 -10.59 -21.13
C ALA A 274 -6.86 -10.25 -22.54
N THR A 275 -7.64 -11.14 -23.16
CA THR A 275 -8.13 -10.95 -24.54
C THR A 275 -9.53 -10.34 -24.63
N GLY A 276 -10.26 -10.26 -23.52
CA GLY A 276 -11.66 -9.83 -23.50
C GLY A 276 -12.62 -10.78 -24.22
N ARG A 277 -12.22 -12.02 -24.47
CA ARG A 277 -13.02 -13.04 -25.17
C ARG A 277 -13.75 -13.95 -24.18
N PRO A 278 -14.87 -14.57 -24.57
CA PRO A 278 -15.50 -15.63 -23.80
C PRO A 278 -14.54 -16.80 -23.55
N ARG A 279 -14.82 -17.60 -22.52
CA ARG A 279 -13.99 -18.75 -22.15
C ARG A 279 -13.87 -19.75 -23.30
N ASN A 280 -12.65 -20.14 -23.62
CA ASN A 280 -12.36 -21.02 -24.76
C ASN A 280 -12.34 -22.53 -24.42
N ALA A 281 -12.54 -22.87 -23.15
CA ALA A 281 -12.56 -24.22 -22.62
C ALA A 281 -13.30 -24.25 -21.27
N HIS A 282 -13.83 -25.42 -20.92
CA HIS A 282 -14.27 -25.77 -19.59
C HIS A 282 -13.06 -26.02 -18.68
N VAL A 283 -13.20 -25.74 -17.39
CA VAL A 283 -12.23 -26.13 -16.36
C VAL A 283 -12.95 -26.91 -15.28
N VAL A 284 -12.58 -28.17 -15.10
CA VAL A 284 -13.26 -29.10 -14.18
C VAL A 284 -12.30 -29.58 -13.11
N ALA A 285 -12.73 -29.51 -11.85
CA ALA A 285 -11.99 -30.05 -10.71
C ALA A 285 -11.85 -31.58 -10.83
N LEU A 286 -10.62 -32.09 -10.79
CA LEU A 286 -10.34 -33.53 -10.80
C LEU A 286 -10.35 -34.14 -9.41
N ASP A 287 -9.99 -33.34 -8.41
CA ASP A 287 -10.08 -33.61 -6.98
C ASP A 287 -10.58 -32.32 -6.29
N ASP A 288 -10.56 -32.28 -4.96
CA ASP A 288 -10.99 -31.09 -4.22
C ASP A 288 -9.97 -29.95 -4.42
N VAL A 289 -10.44 -28.85 -5.02
CA VAL A 289 -9.61 -27.70 -5.40
C VAL A 289 -9.85 -26.53 -4.46
N THR A 290 -8.77 -25.84 -4.08
CA THR A 290 -8.86 -24.52 -3.43
C THR A 290 -8.14 -23.49 -4.27
N SER A 291 -8.73 -22.32 -4.47
CA SER A 291 -8.15 -21.24 -5.27
C SER A 291 -8.21 -19.89 -4.57
N LEU A 292 -7.29 -18.99 -4.93
CA LEU A 292 -7.53 -17.55 -4.85
C LEU A 292 -8.26 -17.11 -6.11
N THR A 293 -9.37 -16.44 -5.91
CA THR A 293 -10.26 -15.98 -6.98
C THR A 293 -10.22 -14.47 -7.04
N PHE A 294 -9.88 -13.92 -8.20
CA PHE A 294 -9.79 -12.47 -8.44
C PHE A 294 -10.96 -11.99 -9.29
N LEU A 295 -11.73 -11.03 -8.75
CA LEU A 295 -12.96 -10.50 -9.34
C LEU A 295 -12.87 -8.97 -9.48
N ALA A 296 -13.52 -8.41 -10.52
CA ALA A 296 -13.57 -6.95 -10.74
C ALA A 296 -14.58 -6.22 -9.86
N SER A 297 -15.51 -6.95 -9.26
CA SER A 297 -16.59 -6.42 -8.43
C SER A 297 -17.02 -7.48 -7.43
N ASP A 298 -17.59 -7.03 -6.31
CA ASP A 298 -18.16 -7.92 -5.31
C ASP A 298 -19.22 -8.85 -5.95
N PRO A 299 -19.19 -10.16 -5.70
CA PRO A 299 -20.38 -10.98 -5.90
C PRO A 299 -21.51 -10.39 -5.07
N VAL A 300 -22.57 -9.90 -5.73
CA VAL A 300 -23.72 -9.23 -5.10
C VAL A 300 -24.10 -9.95 -3.79
N PRO A 301 -24.05 -9.28 -2.62
CA PRO A 301 -24.51 -9.88 -1.38
C PRO A 301 -25.97 -10.34 -1.54
N ILE A 302 -26.27 -11.59 -1.21
CA ILE A 302 -27.64 -12.12 -1.23
C ILE A 302 -28.52 -11.41 -0.16
N ASP A 303 -27.86 -10.70 0.74
CA ASP A 303 -28.36 -9.92 1.85
C ASP A 303 -27.91 -8.46 1.70
N GLY A 304 -28.82 -7.62 1.21
CA GLY A 304 -28.61 -6.22 0.85
C GLY A 304 -28.27 -5.26 2.00
N SER A 305 -27.18 -5.52 2.72
CA SER A 305 -26.56 -4.59 3.64
C SER A 305 -25.58 -3.69 2.90
N ALA A 306 -26.10 -2.65 2.26
CA ALA A 306 -25.28 -1.51 1.86
C ALA A 306 -24.84 -0.78 3.14
N GLU A 307 -23.58 -0.94 3.52
CA GLU A 307 -22.99 -0.22 4.64
C GLU A 307 -23.05 1.30 4.40
N GLN A 308 -23.37 2.05 5.45
CA GLN A 308 -23.41 3.51 5.44
C GLN A 308 -21.99 4.08 5.27
N ALA A 309 -21.50 4.10 4.04
CA ALA A 309 -20.37 4.93 3.68
C ALA A 309 -20.77 6.39 3.93
N GLN A 310 -20.08 7.06 4.85
CA GLN A 310 -20.10 8.53 4.89
C GLN A 310 -19.86 9.02 3.46
N LEU A 311 -20.69 9.95 2.98
CA LEU A 311 -20.60 10.55 1.65
C LEU A 311 -19.27 11.30 1.52
N VAL A 312 -18.19 10.57 1.22
CA VAL A 312 -16.89 11.15 0.87
C VAL A 312 -17.06 11.78 -0.50
N VAL A 313 -16.99 13.10 -0.56
CA VAL A 313 -16.98 13.83 -1.83
C VAL A 313 -15.71 13.44 -2.56
N THR A 314 -15.85 12.84 -3.74
CA THR A 314 -14.75 12.39 -4.58
C THR A 314 -14.63 13.25 -5.83
N ARG A 315 -13.42 13.28 -6.42
CA ARG A 315 -13.14 13.87 -7.74
C ARG A 315 -12.46 12.84 -8.63
N SER A 316 -12.72 12.91 -9.93
CA SER A 316 -12.08 12.06 -10.93
C SER A 316 -10.67 12.57 -11.27
N LEU A 317 -9.68 11.67 -11.26
CA LEU A 317 -8.36 11.91 -11.83
C LEU A 317 -8.37 11.61 -13.35
N PRO A 318 -7.41 12.13 -14.14
CA PRO A 318 -7.25 11.77 -15.54
C PRO A 318 -7.04 10.27 -15.80
N SER A 319 -6.50 9.54 -14.81
CA SER A 319 -6.40 8.07 -14.82
C SER A 319 -7.76 7.37 -14.76
N GLY A 320 -8.84 8.09 -14.40
CA GLY A 320 -10.16 7.54 -14.14
C GLY A 320 -10.41 7.19 -12.66
N ASP A 321 -9.39 7.26 -11.81
CA ASP A 321 -9.49 7.01 -10.38
C ASP A 321 -10.36 8.05 -9.67
N GLN A 322 -11.00 7.65 -8.58
CA GLN A 322 -11.78 8.55 -7.72
C GLN A 322 -11.00 8.83 -6.45
N ILE A 323 -10.60 10.08 -6.26
CA ILE A 323 -9.88 10.48 -5.05
C ILE A 323 -10.75 11.35 -4.17
N ASP A 324 -10.55 11.28 -2.85
CA ASP A 324 -11.16 12.23 -1.91
C ASP A 324 -10.82 13.67 -2.34
N ALA A 325 -11.85 14.53 -2.44
CA ALA A 325 -11.71 15.90 -2.87
C ALA A 325 -10.81 16.75 -1.94
N ARG A 326 -10.58 16.29 -0.70
CA ARG A 326 -9.69 16.92 0.28
C ARG A 326 -8.21 16.70 -0.05
N VAL A 327 -7.85 15.65 -0.79
CA VAL A 327 -6.46 15.41 -1.19
C VAL A 327 -5.92 16.61 -1.93
N SER A 328 -4.91 17.26 -1.37
CA SER A 328 -4.31 18.48 -1.89
C SER A 328 -2.97 18.24 -2.56
N THR A 329 -2.31 17.12 -2.24
CA THR A 329 -0.93 16.85 -2.63
C THR A 329 -0.80 15.41 -3.10
N CYS A 330 -0.07 15.23 -4.19
CA CYS A 330 0.18 13.95 -4.84
C CYS A 330 1.67 13.93 -5.18
N ILE A 331 2.38 12.89 -4.75
CA ILE A 331 3.80 12.73 -5.01
C ILE A 331 3.97 11.52 -5.91
N ASP A 332 4.47 11.76 -7.12
CA ASP A 332 4.95 10.70 -8.00
C ASP A 332 6.24 10.11 -7.41
N VAL A 333 6.19 8.84 -7.06
CA VAL A 333 7.24 8.04 -6.46
C VAL A 333 7.56 6.82 -7.33
N SER A 334 7.18 6.83 -8.60
CA SER A 334 7.32 5.69 -9.53
C SER A 334 8.77 5.16 -9.60
N ASP A 335 9.76 6.05 -9.57
CA ASP A 335 11.18 5.67 -9.58
C ASP A 335 11.69 5.13 -8.23
N PHE A 336 10.90 5.28 -7.17
CA PHE A 336 11.22 4.86 -5.81
C PHE A 336 10.39 3.64 -5.34
N VAL A 337 9.51 3.11 -6.18
CA VAL A 337 8.70 1.93 -5.87
C VAL A 337 9.57 0.74 -5.45
N GLY A 338 10.71 0.52 -6.12
CA GLY A 338 11.64 -0.53 -5.72
C GLY A 338 12.16 -0.39 -4.28
N HIS A 339 12.39 0.84 -3.80
CA HIS A 339 12.77 1.09 -2.41
C HIS A 339 11.63 0.74 -1.46
N LYS A 340 10.41 1.19 -1.77
CA LYS A 340 9.20 0.90 -0.99
C LYS A 340 8.94 -0.60 -0.86
N ILE A 341 9.09 -1.36 -1.95
CA ILE A 341 8.87 -2.81 -1.96
C ILE A 341 9.94 -3.56 -1.16
N ARG A 342 11.21 -3.15 -1.23
CA ARG A 342 12.27 -3.73 -0.39
C ARG A 342 12.09 -3.38 1.09
N ALA A 343 11.65 -2.16 1.40
CA ALA A 343 11.31 -1.76 2.75
C ALA A 343 10.13 -2.58 3.31
N ALA A 344 9.10 -2.82 2.51
CA ALA A 344 7.99 -3.70 2.89
C ALA A 344 8.49 -5.13 3.16
N ALA A 345 9.35 -5.67 2.31
CA ALA A 345 9.95 -7.00 2.51
C ALA A 345 10.87 -7.07 3.75
N ALA A 346 11.44 -5.95 4.20
CA ALA A 346 12.21 -5.87 5.43
C ALA A 346 11.33 -6.05 6.69
N HIS A 347 10.05 -5.67 6.62
CA HIS A 347 9.00 -5.97 7.60
C HIS A 347 8.54 -7.43 7.53
N ARG A 348 9.47 -8.37 7.53
CA ARG A 348 9.24 -9.79 7.21
C ARG A 348 8.21 -10.48 8.12
N SER A 349 8.14 -10.09 9.40
CA SER A 349 7.13 -10.60 10.33
C SER A 349 5.70 -10.26 9.90
N GLN A 350 5.53 -9.26 9.01
CA GLN A 350 4.27 -8.65 8.59
C GLN A 350 4.00 -8.84 7.09
N TYR A 351 5.05 -8.75 6.27
CA TYR A 351 5.02 -8.86 4.82
C TYR A 351 6.11 -9.82 4.35
N PRO A 352 5.88 -11.15 4.43
CA PRO A 352 6.81 -12.15 3.95
C PRO A 352 6.74 -12.25 2.41
N ILE A 353 7.14 -11.16 1.75
CA ILE A 353 7.10 -11.00 0.30
C ILE A 353 8.51 -11.07 -0.29
N ASP A 354 8.61 -11.55 -1.52
CA ASP A 354 9.81 -11.41 -2.34
C ASP A 354 9.69 -10.08 -3.12
N PRO A 355 10.68 -9.16 -3.03
CA PRO A 355 10.64 -7.91 -3.80
C PRO A 355 10.50 -8.10 -5.32
N SER A 356 10.85 -9.27 -5.84
CA SER A 356 10.73 -9.64 -7.25
C SER A 356 9.45 -10.42 -7.58
N MET A 357 8.51 -10.54 -6.64
CA MET A 357 7.31 -11.37 -6.82
C MET A 357 6.41 -10.91 -7.97
N PHE A 358 6.35 -9.60 -8.25
CA PHE A 358 5.57 -9.05 -9.37
C PHE A 358 6.47 -8.31 -10.35
N ALA A 359 6.01 -8.21 -11.59
CA ALA A 359 6.66 -7.40 -12.60
C ALA A 359 6.66 -5.92 -12.18
N ASP A 360 7.78 -5.23 -12.41
CA ASP A 360 7.98 -3.82 -12.08
C ASP A 360 6.86 -2.89 -12.60
N PRO A 361 6.31 -3.07 -13.83
CA PRO A 361 5.19 -2.25 -14.30
C PRO A 361 3.94 -2.34 -13.42
N ILE A 362 3.62 -3.54 -12.91
CA ILE A 362 2.47 -3.74 -12.00
C ILE A 362 2.71 -2.99 -10.70
N LEU A 363 3.89 -3.14 -10.12
CA LEU A 363 4.26 -2.47 -8.88
C LEU A 363 4.26 -0.94 -9.03
N ARG A 364 4.77 -0.42 -10.15
CA ARG A 364 4.77 1.02 -10.44
C ARG A 364 3.37 1.59 -10.60
N GLU A 365 2.47 0.88 -11.25
CA GLU A 365 1.09 1.34 -11.38
C GLU A 365 0.35 1.34 -10.04
N MET A 366 0.58 0.32 -9.21
CA MET A 366 -0.05 0.23 -7.88
C MET A 366 0.52 1.25 -6.89
N PHE A 367 1.84 1.38 -6.82
CA PHE A 367 2.52 2.10 -5.73
C PHE A 367 3.25 3.37 -6.18
N GLY A 368 3.17 3.74 -7.45
CA GLY A 368 3.91 4.86 -8.02
C GLY A 368 3.42 6.24 -7.60
N VAL A 369 2.32 6.32 -6.86
CA VAL A 369 1.76 7.59 -6.40
C VAL A 369 1.35 7.49 -4.93
N GLU A 370 1.73 8.49 -4.14
CA GLU A 370 1.31 8.66 -2.75
C GLU A 370 0.54 9.97 -2.56
N TYR A 371 -0.53 9.93 -1.77
CA TYR A 371 -1.51 11.00 -1.64
C TYR A 371 -1.55 11.56 -0.23
N PHE A 372 -1.66 12.89 -0.15
CA PHE A 372 -1.65 13.62 1.10
C PHE A 372 -2.67 14.76 1.13
N ILE A 373 -3.18 15.04 2.32
CA ILE A 373 -3.92 16.26 2.64
C ILE A 373 -2.97 17.19 3.40
N GLN A 374 -2.72 18.36 2.84
CA GLN A 374 -1.95 19.41 3.51
C GLN A 374 -2.85 20.09 4.54
N VAL A 375 -2.41 20.08 5.79
CA VAL A 375 -3.10 20.65 6.94
C VAL A 375 -2.49 21.97 7.35
N LEU A 376 -1.15 22.04 7.33
CA LEU A 376 -0.40 23.27 7.61
C LEU A 376 0.56 23.62 6.47
N PRO A 377 0.75 24.92 6.16
CA PRO A 377 -0.10 26.03 6.59
C PRO A 377 -1.57 25.84 6.15
N GLU A 378 -2.50 26.43 6.91
CA GLU A 378 -3.91 26.43 6.54
C GLU A 378 -4.09 27.15 5.19
N ARG A 379 -5.07 26.72 4.39
CA ARG A 379 -5.42 27.43 3.16
C ARG A 379 -5.90 28.83 3.51
N GLU A 380 -5.30 29.85 2.88
CA GLU A 380 -5.77 31.21 3.02
C GLU A 380 -7.21 31.33 2.50
N LEU A 381 -8.06 32.02 3.26
CA LEU A 381 -9.40 32.36 2.82
C LEU A 381 -9.30 33.53 1.83
N HIS A 382 -9.59 33.28 0.56
CA HIS A 382 -9.74 34.34 -0.42
C HIS A 382 -10.93 35.23 -0.02
N THR A 383 -10.68 36.52 0.22
CA THR A 383 -11.71 37.50 0.57
C THR A 383 -12.35 38.17 -0.64
N SER A 384 -11.86 37.85 -1.84
CA SER A 384 -12.36 38.33 -3.13
C SER A 384 -12.64 37.15 -4.04
N LEU A 385 -13.72 37.23 -4.82
CA LEU A 385 -14.02 36.25 -5.87
C LEU A 385 -13.16 36.44 -7.13
N LEU A 386 -12.33 37.50 -7.17
CA LEU A 386 -11.62 37.96 -8.37
C LEU A 386 -10.11 38.13 -8.18
N ASP A 387 -9.58 37.87 -6.98
CA ASP A 387 -8.15 38.03 -6.70
C ASP A 387 -7.49 36.64 -6.78
N GLU A 388 -6.61 36.46 -7.77
CA GLU A 388 -5.77 35.25 -7.96
C GLU A 388 -4.64 35.17 -6.94
#